data_AF-A0A1F9H044-F1
#
_entry.id   AF-A0A1F9H044-F1
#
_cell.length_a   1.000
_cell.length_b   1.000
_cell.length_c   1.000
_cell.angle_alpha   90.00
_cell.angle_beta   90.00
_cell.angle_gamma   90.00
#
_symmetry.space_group_name_H-M   'P 1'
#
loop_
_entity.id
_entity.type
_entity.pdbx_description
1 polymer ?
#
loop_
_entity_poly.entity_id
_entity_poly.type
_entity_poly.pdbx_seq_one_letter_code
_entity_poly.pdbx_strand_id
1 'polypeptide(L)'
;MVRRPKSKYYYTDEELYAIKKKWLENKQHIDNSLPHFYYYDRDKKYEIHLNNKNLQMLFRWASYLREGVVENDVYLYPDELKLVTKVYEEIIKNGYYNKSKEEEKRIRSWLGKAVKRQSYIHYKIWKKR
;
A
#
# COMPACT_ATOMS: atom_id res chain seq x y z
N MET A 1 10.90 34.12 0.50
CA MET A 1 10.33 32.79 0.22
C MET A 1 11.44 31.76 0.15
N VAL A 2 11.61 30.91 1.16
CA VAL A 2 12.63 29.84 1.13
C VAL A 2 12.11 28.71 0.24
N ARG A 3 12.73 28.53 -0.94
CA ARG A 3 12.44 27.39 -1.82
C ARG A 3 12.86 26.11 -1.10
N ARG A 4 11.88 25.27 -0.73
CA ARG A 4 12.16 23.97 -0.11
C ARG A 4 12.91 23.06 -1.11
N PRO A 5 13.86 22.23 -0.65
CA PRO A 5 14.62 21.36 -1.54
C PRO A 5 13.70 20.33 -2.21
N LYS A 6 13.87 20.14 -3.52
CA LYS A 6 13.09 19.19 -4.36
C LYS A 6 13.17 17.74 -3.85
N SER A 7 14.26 17.35 -3.19
CA SER A 7 14.47 16.02 -2.59
C SER A 7 13.44 15.64 -1.52
N LYS A 8 12.73 16.62 -0.93
CA LYS A 8 11.66 16.35 0.04
C LYS A 8 10.43 15.71 -0.61
N TYR A 9 10.21 15.96 -1.89
CA TYR A 9 8.99 15.62 -2.62
C TYR A 9 9.20 14.52 -3.66
N TYR A 10 10.44 14.35 -4.12
CA TYR A 10 10.84 13.40 -5.13
C TYR A 10 12.02 12.56 -4.63
N TYR A 11 12.14 11.34 -5.15
CA TYR A 11 13.36 10.55 -5.01
C TYR A 11 14.36 10.99 -6.08
N THR A 12 15.66 10.94 -5.77
CA THR A 12 16.69 10.96 -6.82
C THR A 12 16.75 9.59 -7.51
N ASP A 13 17.33 9.53 -8.71
CA ASP A 13 17.48 8.27 -9.43
C ASP A 13 18.34 7.26 -8.65
N GLU A 14 19.40 7.74 -7.99
CA GLU A 14 20.27 6.94 -7.13
C GLU A 14 19.53 6.39 -5.89
N GLU A 15 18.75 7.24 -5.21
CA GLU A 15 17.91 6.81 -4.09
C GLU A 15 16.93 5.72 -4.54
N LEU A 16 16.26 5.96 -5.65
CA LEU A 16 15.20 5.11 -6.18
C LEU A 16 15.76 3.76 -6.64
N TYR A 17 16.94 3.74 -7.25
CA TYR A 17 17.66 2.51 -7.58
C TYR A 17 18.03 1.70 -6.33
N ALA A 18 18.66 2.35 -5.34
CA ALA A 18 19.08 1.67 -4.11
C ALA A 18 17.89 1.08 -3.34
N ILE A 19 16.79 1.84 -3.24
CA ILE A 19 15.56 1.43 -2.58
C ILE A 19 14.90 0.26 -3.32
N LYS A 20 14.78 0.32 -4.65
CA LYS A 20 14.20 -0.75 -5.46
C LYS A 20 15.00 -2.04 -5.34
N LYS A 21 16.33 -1.96 -5.44
CA LYS A 21 17.20 -3.13 -5.31
C LYS A 21 17.00 -3.81 -3.97
N LYS A 22 17.06 -3.04 -2.87
CA LYS A 22 16.83 -3.55 -1.51
C LYS A 22 15.44 -4.16 -1.33
N TRP A 23 14.41 -3.56 -1.94
CA TRP A 23 13.05 -4.11 -1.92
C TRP A 23 12.98 -5.48 -2.60
N LEU A 24 13.55 -5.62 -3.80
CA LEU A 24 13.53 -6.88 -4.54
C LEU A 24 14.28 -7.99 -3.80
N GLU A 25 15.42 -7.67 -3.19
CA GLU A 25 16.19 -8.60 -2.34
C GLU A 25 15.34 -9.07 -1.14
N ASN A 26 14.72 -8.14 -0.41
CA ASN A 26 13.85 -8.47 0.72
C ASN A 26 12.63 -9.29 0.28
N LYS A 27 12.00 -8.91 -0.84
CA LYS A 27 10.85 -9.63 -1.39
C LYS A 27 11.22 -11.06 -1.73
N GLN A 28 12.33 -11.27 -2.43
CA GLN A 28 12.80 -12.61 -2.78
C GLN A 28 13.07 -13.45 -1.52
N HIS A 29 13.67 -12.86 -0.48
CA HIS A 29 13.87 -13.55 0.79
C HIS A 29 12.54 -13.95 1.45
N ILE A 30 11.55 -13.05 1.47
CA ILE A 30 10.21 -13.33 2.01
C ILE A 30 9.51 -14.44 1.21
N ASP A 31 9.56 -14.37 -0.12
CA ASP A 31 8.94 -15.35 -1.02
C ASP A 31 9.52 -16.75 -0.80
N ASN A 32 10.84 -16.84 -0.66
CA ASN A 32 11.55 -18.10 -0.44
C ASN A 32 11.37 -18.66 0.98
N SER A 33 11.27 -17.79 1.99
CA SER A 33 11.12 -18.22 3.38
C SER A 33 9.69 -18.61 3.76
N LEU A 34 8.69 -18.13 3.01
CA LEU A 34 7.27 -18.29 3.35
C LEU A 34 6.43 -18.88 2.20
N PRO A 35 6.82 -20.03 1.60
CA PRO A 35 6.09 -20.59 0.47
C PRO A 35 4.64 -20.99 0.80
N HIS A 36 4.35 -21.33 2.07
CA HIS A 36 3.05 -21.85 2.52
C HIS A 36 2.27 -20.92 3.47
N PHE A 37 2.69 -19.65 3.62
CA PHE A 37 1.99 -18.72 4.51
C PHE A 37 0.68 -18.19 3.90
N TYR A 38 -0.29 -17.91 4.76
CA TYR A 38 -1.47 -17.13 4.40
C TYR A 38 -1.05 -15.79 3.79
N TYR A 39 -1.76 -15.36 2.74
CA TYR A 39 -1.48 -14.10 2.02
C TYR A 39 -1.34 -12.90 2.97
N TYR A 40 -2.15 -12.87 4.02
CA TYR A 40 -2.10 -11.85 5.06
C TYR A 40 -0.75 -11.76 5.81
N ASP A 41 -0.15 -12.88 6.17
CA ASP A 41 1.11 -12.89 6.90
C ASP A 41 2.28 -12.50 5.99
N ARG A 42 2.21 -12.91 4.71
CA ARG A 42 3.17 -12.50 3.69
C ARG A 42 3.09 -10.99 3.45
N ASP A 43 1.89 -10.44 3.33
CA ASP A 43 1.67 -8.99 3.20
C ASP A 43 2.20 -8.22 4.43
N LYS A 44 2.01 -8.73 5.65
CA LYS A 44 2.62 -8.11 6.84
C LYS A 44 4.15 -8.05 6.74
N LYS A 45 4.78 -9.10 6.22
CA LYS A 45 6.24 -9.11 6.03
C LYS A 45 6.65 -8.11 4.97
N TYR A 46 6.01 -8.09 3.82
CA TYR A 46 6.21 -7.07 2.79
C TYR A 46 6.10 -5.65 3.35
N GLU A 47 5.06 -5.36 4.14
CA GLU A 47 4.86 -4.05 4.77
C GLU A 47 6.10 -3.59 5.53
N ILE A 48 6.66 -4.43 6.40
CA ILE A 48 7.80 -4.07 7.26
C ILE A 48 9.04 -3.66 6.44
N HIS A 49 9.20 -4.23 5.25
CA HIS A 49 10.37 -4.01 4.40
C HIS A 49 10.23 -2.83 3.42
N LEU A 50 9.08 -2.15 3.37
CA LEU A 50 8.92 -0.91 2.62
C LEU A 50 9.70 0.23 3.28
N ASN A 51 10.42 1.01 2.47
CA ASN A 51 11.39 2.01 2.92
C ASN A 51 10.83 3.17 3.78
N ASN A 52 9.51 3.43 3.75
CA ASN A 52 8.93 4.59 4.42
C ASN A 52 7.51 4.35 4.93
N LYS A 53 7.13 5.08 5.97
CA LYS A 53 5.84 4.94 6.67
C LYS A 53 4.61 5.24 5.80
N ASN A 54 4.72 6.11 4.79
CA ASN A 54 3.59 6.37 3.90
C ASN A 54 3.31 5.16 3.01
N LEU A 55 4.36 4.53 2.47
CA LEU A 55 4.22 3.30 1.68
C LEU A 55 3.77 2.12 2.53
N GLN A 56 4.30 1.98 3.75
CA GLN A 56 3.82 0.97 4.70
C GLN A 56 2.31 1.10 4.92
N MET A 57 1.84 2.32 5.21
CA MET A 57 0.42 2.59 5.42
C MET A 57 -0.41 2.43 4.14
N LEU A 58 0.14 2.85 3.00
CA LEU A 58 -0.50 2.69 1.70
C LEU A 58 -0.73 1.21 1.39
N PHE A 59 0.30 0.39 1.58
CA PHE A 59 0.22 -1.05 1.36
C PHE A 59 -0.77 -1.70 2.30
N ARG A 60 -0.71 -1.38 3.60
CA ARG A 60 -1.67 -1.86 4.59
C ARG A 60 -3.12 -1.59 4.18
N TRP A 61 -3.41 -0.38 3.70
CA TRP A 61 -4.76 -0.03 3.23
C TRP A 61 -5.12 -0.76 1.94
N ALA A 62 -4.20 -0.87 0.99
CA ALA A 62 -4.43 -1.61 -0.25
C ALA A 62 -4.70 -3.10 0.00
N SER A 63 -3.87 -3.77 0.81
CA SER A 63 -4.05 -5.17 1.20
C SER A 63 -5.39 -5.38 1.93
N TYR A 64 -5.70 -4.56 2.93
CA TYR A 64 -6.98 -4.66 3.66
C TYR A 64 -8.19 -4.54 2.72
N LEU A 65 -8.19 -3.53 1.84
CA LEU A 65 -9.31 -3.31 0.92
C LEU A 65 -9.40 -4.42 -0.14
N ARG A 66 -8.27 -4.94 -0.63
CA ARG A 66 -8.24 -6.04 -1.61
C ARG A 66 -8.77 -7.34 -1.02
N GLU A 67 -8.28 -7.74 0.15
CA GLU A 67 -8.75 -8.95 0.83
C GLU A 67 -10.24 -8.82 1.20
N GLY A 68 -10.65 -7.67 1.74
CA GLY A 68 -12.06 -7.42 2.04
C GLY A 68 -12.97 -7.46 0.81
N VAL A 69 -12.48 -7.14 -0.39
CA VAL A 69 -13.25 -7.33 -1.64
C VAL A 69 -13.37 -8.82 -1.98
N VAL A 70 -12.30 -9.60 -1.82
CA VAL A 70 -12.32 -11.06 -2.06
C VAL A 70 -13.26 -11.77 -1.07
N GLU A 71 -13.26 -11.34 0.19
CA GLU A 71 -14.10 -11.88 1.26
C GLU A 71 -15.55 -11.36 1.22
N ASN A 72 -15.88 -10.41 0.31
CA ASN A 72 -17.16 -9.69 0.24
C ASN A 72 -17.52 -8.87 1.49
N ASP A 73 -16.51 -8.47 2.27
CA ASP A 73 -16.64 -7.69 3.51
C ASP A 73 -16.51 -6.17 3.31
N VAL A 74 -16.09 -5.74 2.11
CA VAL A 74 -15.81 -4.34 1.77
C VAL A 74 -16.50 -3.92 0.47
N TYR A 75 -17.05 -2.71 0.46
CA TYR A 75 -17.71 -2.12 -0.72
C TYR A 75 -16.90 -0.94 -1.28
N LEU A 76 -16.30 -1.12 -2.45
CA LEU A 76 -15.55 -0.09 -3.16
C LEU A 76 -16.33 0.44 -4.36
N TYR A 77 -16.11 1.72 -4.69
CA TYR A 77 -16.51 2.24 -5.99
C TYR A 77 -15.63 1.66 -7.11
N PRO A 78 -16.10 1.59 -8.37
CA PRO A 78 -15.35 0.96 -9.46
C PRO A 78 -13.95 1.56 -9.71
N ASP A 79 -13.81 2.87 -9.53
CA ASP A 79 -12.53 3.59 -9.63
C ASP A 79 -11.60 3.29 -8.46
N GLU A 80 -12.14 3.18 -7.24
CA GLU A 80 -11.39 2.78 -6.06
C GLU A 80 -10.92 1.32 -6.15
N LEU A 81 -11.75 0.41 -6.67
CA LEU A 81 -11.35 -0.98 -6.89
C LEU A 81 -10.16 -1.06 -7.84
N LYS A 82 -10.24 -0.38 -8.99
CA LYS A 82 -9.13 -0.28 -9.96
C LYS A 82 -7.87 0.27 -9.32
N LEU A 83 -8.01 1.31 -8.48
CA LEU A 83 -6.88 1.90 -7.78
C LEU A 83 -6.27 0.95 -6.76
N VAL A 84 -7.07 0.28 -5.93
CA VAL A 84 -6.63 -0.67 -4.91
C VAL A 84 -5.85 -1.81 -5.56
N THR A 85 -6.40 -2.44 -6.60
CA THR A 85 -5.73 -3.53 -7.33
C THR A 85 -4.40 -3.06 -7.91
N LYS A 86 -4.40 -1.90 -8.60
CA LYS A 86 -3.17 -1.35 -9.19
C LYS A 86 -2.10 -1.05 -8.14
N VAL A 87 -2.48 -0.40 -7.04
CA VAL A 87 -1.56 -0.06 -5.94
C VAL A 87 -0.96 -1.33 -5.34
N TYR A 88 -1.80 -2.32 -5.05
CA TYR A 88 -1.35 -3.60 -4.52
C TYR A 88 -0.35 -4.28 -5.46
N GLU A 89 -0.72 -4.45 -6.74
CA GLU A 89 0.14 -5.10 -7.73
C GLU A 89 1.46 -4.36 -7.96
N GLU A 90 1.44 -3.03 -8.02
CA GLU A 90 2.67 -2.24 -8.18
C GLU A 90 3.57 -2.33 -6.93
N ILE A 91 3.01 -2.37 -5.72
CA ILE A 91 3.79 -2.60 -4.50
C ILE A 91 4.45 -3.99 -4.53
N ILE A 92 3.70 -5.04 -4.86
CA ILE A 92 4.26 -6.39 -4.98
C ILE A 92 5.34 -6.43 -6.06
N LYS A 93 5.13 -5.78 -7.20
CA LYS A 93 6.07 -5.80 -8.33
C LYS A 93 7.36 -5.05 -8.05
N ASN A 94 7.29 -3.85 -7.49
CA ASN A 94 8.45 -2.96 -7.40
C ASN A 94 8.47 -2.05 -6.15
N GLY A 95 7.60 -2.28 -5.17
CA GLY A 95 7.52 -1.47 -3.95
C GLY A 95 6.85 -0.12 -4.14
N TYR A 96 6.17 0.11 -5.28
CA TYR A 96 5.52 1.38 -5.67
C TYR A 96 6.48 2.55 -5.96
N TYR A 97 7.76 2.25 -6.17
CA TYR A 97 8.82 3.25 -6.43
C TYR A 97 8.83 3.78 -7.87
N ASN A 98 7.67 3.84 -8.52
CA ASN A 98 7.43 4.50 -9.79
C ASN A 98 6.75 5.86 -9.61
N LYS A 99 6.34 6.20 -8.38
CA LYS A 99 5.63 7.44 -8.03
C LYS A 99 6.51 8.38 -7.21
N SER A 100 6.16 9.67 -7.22
CA SER A 100 6.78 10.65 -6.33
C SER A 100 6.26 10.48 -4.89
N LYS A 101 7.02 10.96 -3.91
CA LYS A 101 6.61 10.95 -2.48
C LYS A 101 5.28 11.70 -2.28
N GLU A 102 5.01 12.72 -3.10
CA GLU A 102 3.73 13.44 -3.09
C GLU A 102 2.57 12.62 -3.63
N GLU A 103 2.80 11.89 -4.73
CA GLU A 103 1.78 11.05 -5.32
C GLU A 103 1.47 9.85 -4.41
N GLU A 104 2.47 9.24 -3.79
CA GLU A 104 2.28 8.24 -2.72
C GLU A 104 1.39 8.78 -1.61
N LYS A 105 1.67 10.00 -1.12
CA LYS A 105 0.87 10.64 -0.07
C LYS A 105 -0.56 10.91 -0.51
N ARG A 106 -0.77 11.35 -1.75
CA ARG A 106 -2.09 11.62 -2.32
C ARG A 106 -2.91 10.34 -2.44
N ILE A 107 -2.33 9.29 -3.02
CA ILE A 107 -3.01 8.00 -3.20
C ILE A 107 -3.30 7.37 -1.84
N ARG A 108 -2.36 7.44 -0.91
CA ARG A 108 -2.56 7.03 0.48
C ARG A 108 -3.80 7.72 1.04
N SER A 109 -3.86 9.05 1.02
CA SER A 109 -5.03 9.78 1.50
C SER A 109 -6.35 9.34 0.85
N TRP A 110 -6.32 8.96 -0.44
CA TRP A 110 -7.51 8.46 -1.14
C TRP A 110 -7.95 7.09 -0.61
N LEU A 111 -7.04 6.12 -0.53
CA LEU A 111 -7.32 4.81 0.07
C LEU A 111 -7.74 4.92 1.54
N GLY A 112 -7.15 5.85 2.29
CA GLY A 112 -7.53 6.10 3.68
C GLY A 112 -8.98 6.57 3.84
N LYS A 113 -9.53 7.30 2.86
CA LYS A 113 -10.96 7.65 2.86
C LYS A 113 -11.83 6.42 2.60
N ALA A 114 -11.42 5.54 1.68
CA ALA A 114 -12.12 4.30 1.41
C ALA A 114 -12.16 3.39 2.66
N VAL A 115 -11.02 3.20 3.34
CA VAL A 115 -10.95 2.44 4.61
C VAL A 115 -11.87 3.03 5.67
N LYS A 116 -11.82 4.36 5.89
CA LYS A 116 -12.71 5.03 6.87
C LYS A 116 -14.18 4.81 6.56
N ARG A 117 -14.55 4.79 5.28
CA ARG A 117 -15.93 4.50 4.85
C ARG A 117 -16.34 3.08 5.23
N GLN A 118 -15.45 2.08 5.06
CA GLN A 118 -15.74 0.70 5.48
C GLN A 118 -15.95 0.61 6.99
N SER A 119 -15.07 1.21 7.79
CA SER A 119 -15.21 1.24 9.25
C SER A 119 -16.56 1.83 9.68
N TYR A 120 -17.02 2.88 9.00
CA TYR A 120 -18.32 3.49 9.28
C TYR A 120 -19.50 2.59 8.88
N ILE A 121 -19.42 1.91 7.74
CA ILE A 121 -20.43 0.95 7.29
C ILE A 121 -20.56 -0.19 8.31
N HIS A 122 -19.44 -0.80 8.71
CA HIS A 122 -19.43 -1.88 9.70
C HIS A 122 -20.01 -1.42 11.04
N TYR A 123 -19.62 -0.25 11.54
CA TYR A 123 -20.19 0.32 12.76
C TYR A 123 -21.70 0.52 12.69
N LYS A 124 -22.21 1.03 11.57
CA LYS A 124 -23.65 1.20 11.35
C LYS A 124 -24.42 -0.11 11.31
N ILE A 125 -23.84 -1.15 10.69
CA ILE A 125 -24.44 -2.49 10.65
C ILE A 125 -24.48 -3.07 12.07
N TRP A 126 -23.40 -2.96 12.83
CA TRP A 126 -23.32 -3.45 14.21
C TRP A 126 -24.37 -2.80 15.12
N LYS A 127 -24.54 -1.47 15.04
CA LYS A 127 -25.56 -0.75 15.83
C LYS A 127 -27.01 -1.10 15.52
N LYS A 128 -27.28 -1.73 14.37
CA LYS A 128 -28.64 -2.12 13.93
C LYS A 128 -28.97 -3.57 14.29
N ARG A 129 -28.01 -4.33 14.81
CA ARG A 129 -28.21 -5.67 15.37
C ARG A 129 -28.44 -5.56 16.86
#